data_AF-A0A8J7T1T2-F1
#
_entry.id   AF-A0A8J7T1T2-F1
#
_cell.length_a   1.000
_cell.length_b   1.000
_cell.length_c   1.000
_cell.angle_alpha   90.00
_cell.angle_beta   90.00
_cell.angle_gamma   90.00
#
_symmetry.space_group_name_H-M   'P 1'
#
loop_
_entity.id
_entity.type
_entity.pdbx_description
1 polymer ?
#
loop_
_entity_poly.entity_id
_entity_poly.type
_entity_poly.pdbx_seq_one_letter_code
_entity_poly.pdbx_strand_id
1 'polypeptide(L)' 'RPHVTLARIDREPGAENWARLGNWFARHGSFALPPFRAAEVTLFRSTLTKHGAVHDPLAVYPLGNPAA' A
#
# COMPACT_ATOMS: atom_id res chain seq x y z
N ARG A 1 7.61 -8.98 -5.47
CA ARG A 1 6.18 -9.32 -5.58
C ARG A 1 5.34 -8.04 -5.49
N PRO A 2 4.44 -7.75 -6.44
CA PRO A 2 3.53 -6.62 -6.34
C PRO A 2 2.59 -6.82 -5.15
N HIS A 3 2.43 -5.80 -4.32
CA HIS A 3 1.59 -5.81 -3.14
C HIS A 3 1.13 -4.38 -2.80
N VAL A 4 0.06 -4.27 -2.02
CA VAL A 4 -0.39 -3.01 -1.43
C VAL A 4 -0.05 -3.03 0.05
N THR A 5 0.77 -2.08 0.49
CA THR A 5 1.12 -1.93 1.91
C THR A 5 -0.07 -1.36 2.66
N LEU A 6 -0.61 -2.11 3.63
CA LEU A 6 -1.72 -1.64 4.48
C LEU A 6 -1.23 -0.86 5.71
N ALA A 7 -0.09 -1.28 6.27
CA ALA A 7 0.56 -0.62 7.39
C ALA A 7 2.06 -0.92 7.36
N ARG A 8 2.86 -0.01 7.93
CA ARG A 8 4.28 -0.24 8.24
C ARG A 8 4.44 -0.28 9.74
N ILE A 9 5.15 -1.29 10.23
CA ILE A 9 5.43 -1.48 11.66
C ILE A 9 6.92 -1.16 11.82
N ASP A 10 7.21 0.09 12.17
CA ASP A 10 8.58 0.64 12.16
C ASP A 10 9.37 0.31 13.43
N ARG A 11 8.70 -0.22 14.46
CA ARG A 11 9.32 -0.69 15.70
C ARG A 11 8.85 -2.09 15.99
N GLU A 12 9.77 -2.94 16.45
CA GLU A 12 9.43 -4.31 16.84
C GLU A 12 8.34 -4.29 17.93
N PRO A 13 7.15 -4.86 17.66
CA PRO A 13 6.13 -5.01 18.66
C PRO A 13 6.64 -5.93 19.78
N GLY A 14 6.32 -5.60 21.04
CA GLY A 14 6.46 -6.58 22.13
C GLY A 14 5.64 -7.84 21.87
N ALA A 15 5.99 -8.95 22.53
CA ALA A 15 5.39 -10.27 22.32
C ALA A 15 3.85 -10.28 22.36
N GLU A 16 3.24 -9.50 23.26
CA GLU A 16 1.78 -9.35 23.34
C GLU A 16 1.16 -8.77 22.07
N ASN A 17 1.80 -7.74 21.49
CA ASN A 17 1.32 -7.11 20.27
C ASN A 17 1.47 -8.03 19.05
N TRP A 18 2.52 -8.88 19.03
CA TRP A 18 2.63 -9.94 18.03
C TRP A 18 1.49 -10.96 18.14
N ALA A 19 1.16 -11.41 19.35
CA ALA A 19 0.04 -12.33 19.56
C ALA A 19 -1.30 -11.70 19.12
N ARG A 20 -1.52 -10.42 19.44
CA ARG A 20 -2.70 -9.67 19.00
C ARG A 20 -2.78 -9.57 17.47
N LEU A 21 -1.65 -9.30 16.81
CA LEU A 21 -1.58 -9.22 15.35
C LEU A 21 -1.83 -10.59 14.70
N GLY A 22 -1.25 -11.67 15.24
CA GLY A 22 -1.53 -13.04 14.79
C GLY A 22 -3.01 -13.40 14.88
N ASN A 23 -3.65 -13.08 16.00
CA ASN A 23 -5.11 -13.27 16.18
C ASN A 23 -5.92 -12.44 15.19
N TRP A 24 -5.47 -11.23 14.84
CA TRP A 24 -6.13 -10.40 13.85
C TRP A 24 -6.03 -11.02 12.46
N PHE A 25 -4.86 -11.51 12.05
CA PHE A 25 -4.68 -12.21 10.77
C PHE A 25 -5.48 -13.51 10.71
N ALA A 26 -5.56 -14.28 11.80
CA ALA A 26 -6.39 -15.49 11.83
C ALA A 26 -7.88 -15.20 11.58
N ARG A 27 -8.38 -14.06 12.07
CA ARG A 27 -9.78 -13.64 11.87
C ARG A 27 -10.06 -13.04 10.49
N HIS A 28 -9.08 -12.40 9.87
CA HIS A 28 -9.28 -11.64 8.62
C HIS A 28 -8.48 -12.21 7.43
N GLY A 29 -7.87 -13.37 7.58
CA GLY A 29 -6.96 -13.94 6.57
C GLY A 29 -7.63 -14.28 5.23
N SER A 30 -8.96 -14.43 5.21
CA SER A 30 -9.76 -14.59 4.00
C SER A 30 -10.11 -13.27 3.31
N PHE A 31 -9.65 -12.13 3.83
CA PHE A 31 -9.89 -10.83 3.23
C PHE A 31 -9.28 -10.77 1.83
N ALA A 32 -10.13 -10.46 0.85
CA ALA A 32 -9.74 -10.24 -0.53
C ALA A 32 -10.40 -8.95 -1.03
N LEU A 33 -9.62 -8.13 -1.73
CA LEU A 33 -10.16 -7.01 -2.49
C LEU A 33 -10.60 -7.50 -3.87
N PRO A 34 -11.68 -6.93 -4.44
CA PRO A 34 -12.02 -7.23 -5.82
C PRO A 34 -10.87 -6.84 -6.75
N PRO A 35 -10.69 -7.55 -7.88
CA PRO A 35 -9.71 -7.15 -8.88
C PRO A 35 -10.05 -5.76 -9.42
N PHE A 36 -9.02 -5.00 -9.79
CA PHE A 36 -9.17 -3.70 -10.44
C PHE A 36 -8.34 -3.65 -11.71
N ARG A 37 -8.77 -2.81 -12.65
CA ARG A 37 -8.01 -2.52 -13.86
C ARG A 37 -7.06 -1.36 -13.57
N ALA A 38 -5.76 -1.54 -13.80
CA ALA A 38 -4.81 -0.44 -13.77
C ALA A 38 -5.12 0.52 -14.93
N ALA A 39 -5.44 1.77 -14.60
CA ALA A 39 -5.82 2.80 -15.58
C ALA A 39 -4.67 3.72 -15.96
N GLU A 40 -3.63 3.83 -15.12
CA GLU A 40 -2.49 4.71 -15.32
C GLU A 40 -1.29 4.26 -14.49
N VAL A 41 -0.12 4.78 -14.84
CA VAL A 41 1.10 4.78 -14.03
C VAL A 41 1.43 6.23 -13.71
N THR A 42 1.63 6.53 -12.43
CA THR A 42 2.00 7.88 -11.98
C THR A 42 3.41 7.85 -11.44
N LEU A 43 4.26 8.74 -11.95
CA LEU A 43 5.60 8.98 -11.41
C LEU A 43 5.46 9.89 -10.19
N PHE A 44 5.88 9.41 -9.02
CA PHE A 44 5.86 10.19 -7.79
C PHE A 44 7.26 10.61 -7.34
N ARG A 45 7.38 11.81 -6.78
CA ARG A 45 8.48 12.20 -5.89
C ARG A 45 8.05 11.97 -4.46
N SER A 46 8.94 11.41 -3.65
CA SER A 46 8.69 11.27 -2.21
C SER A 46 9.65 12.19 -1.45
N THR A 47 9.11 13.07 -0.62
CA THR A 47 9.89 13.93 0.28
C THR A 47 9.64 13.46 1.71
N LEU A 48 10.68 12.94 2.38
CA LEU A 48 10.57 12.51 3.77
C LEU A 48 10.55 13.71 4.70
N THR A 49 9.55 13.78 5.57
CA THR A 49 9.42 14.81 6.60
C THR A 49 9.35 14.17 7.99
N LYS A 50 9.41 14.99 9.04
CA LYS A 50 9.17 14.54 10.42
C LYS A 50 7.77 13.94 10.66
N HIS A 51 6.83 14.18 9.75
CA HIS A 51 5.45 13.67 9.83
C HIS A 51 5.19 12.49 8.87
N GLY A 52 6.23 11.99 8.21
CA GLY A 52 6.12 10.94 7.20
C GLY A 52 6.47 11.43 5.80
N ALA A 53 6.34 10.53 4.82
CA ALA A 53 6.59 10.84 3.42
C ALA A 53 5.42 11.61 2.80
N VAL A 54 5.73 12.72 2.14
CA VAL A 54 4.81 13.43 1.23
C VAL A 54 5.08 12.94 -0.19
N HIS A 55 4.02 12.55 -0.90
CA HIS A 55 4.12 12.02 -2.26
C HIS A 55 3.53 13.01 -3.27
N ASP A 56 4.38 13.56 -4.13
CA ASP A 56 3.99 14.53 -5.14
C ASP A 56 3.93 13.85 -6.52
N PRO A 57 2.79 13.89 -7.23
CA PRO A 57 2.72 13.39 -8.60
C PRO A 57 3.51 14.31 -9.54
N LEU A 58 4.44 13.74 -10.30
CA LEU A 58 5.27 14.46 -11.28
C LEU A 58 4.76 14.30 -12.71
N ALA A 59 4.23 13.13 -13.05
CA ALA A 59 3.68 12.82 -14.37
C ALA A 59 2.69 11.65 -14.26
N VAL A 60 1.67 11.64 -15.12
CA VAL A 60 0.65 10.58 -15.22
C VAL A 60 0.68 10.01 -16.63
N TYR A 61 0.74 8.69 -16.73
CA TYR A 61 0.79 7.95 -17.99
C TYR A 61 -0.42 7.01 -18.06
N PRO A 62 -1.44 7.30 -18.88
CA PRO A 62 -2.61 6.44 -18.99
C PRO A 62 -2.21 5.05 -19.54
N LEU A 63 -2.79 4.01 -18.94
CA LEU A 63 -2.67 2.61 -19.35
C LEU A 63 -3.93 2.19 -20.09
N GLY A 64 -3.83 2.08 -21.41
CA GLY A 64 -4.93 1.74 -22.30
C GLY A 64 -4.70 2.32 -23.68
N ASN A 65 -5.54 1.95 -24.64
CA ASN A 65 -5.52 2.63 -25.94
C ASN A 65 -6.20 4.00 -25.77
N PRO A 66 -5.52 5.13 -26.06
CA PRO A 66 -6.18 6.43 -26.08
C PRO A 66 -7.21 6.57 -27.21
N ALA A 67 -7.27 5.62 -28.15
CA ALA A 67 -8.13 5.63 -29.33
C ALA A 67 -9.13 4.45 -29.37
N ALA A 68 -9.71 4.07 -28.22
CA ALA A 68 -10.87 3.16 -28.18
C ALA A 68 -12.16 3.96 -27.97
#